data_AF-Q8XLU8-F1
#
_entry.id   AF-Q8XLU8-F1
#
_cell.length_a   1.000
_cell.length_b   1.000
_cell.length_c   1.000
_cell.angle_alpha   90.00
_cell.angle_beta   90.00
_cell.angle_gamma   90.00
#
_symmetry.space_group_name_H-M   'P 1'
#
loop_
_entity.id
_entity.type
_entity.pdbx_description
1 polymer ?
#
loop_
_entity_poly.entity_id
_entity_poly.type
_entity_poly.pdbx_seq_one_letter_code
_entity_poly.pdbx_strand_id
1 'polypeptide(L)'
;MVHKTLEWLILILQGISVTVIIYGVLLTIFKFFKIEFSKENRILKVKALNKAKNFLGSYILLGLEILVCSGIILSILKPTLYDILLLGSTVALRTVISYFLKKELKSSNANSNLKEENS
;
A
#
# COMPACT_ATOMS: atom_id res chain seq x y z
N MET A 1 28.02 16.64 -13.99
CA MET A 1 28.01 15.16 -14.00
C MET A 1 27.12 14.58 -12.89
N VAL A 2 27.25 15.05 -11.64
CA VAL A 2 26.46 14.60 -10.47
C VAL A 2 24.93 14.78 -10.62
N HIS A 3 24.46 15.84 -11.29
CA HIS A 3 23.02 16.03 -11.51
C HIS A 3 22.38 14.92 -12.36
N LYS A 4 23.04 14.47 -13.43
CA LYS A 4 22.50 13.39 -14.31
C LYS A 4 22.46 12.05 -13.59
N THR A 5 23.46 11.73 -12.78
CA THR A 5 23.51 10.46 -12.03
C THR A 5 22.38 10.38 -11.00
N LEU A 6 22.02 11.51 -10.39
CA LEU A 6 20.92 11.55 -9.42
C LEU A 6 19.54 11.53 -10.08
N GLU A 7 19.35 12.18 -11.23
CA GLU A 7 18.08 12.07 -11.98
C GLU A 7 17.80 10.61 -12.39
N TRP A 8 18.83 9.87 -12.84
CA TRP A 8 18.71 8.43 -13.10
C TRP A 8 18.36 7.64 -11.85
N LEU A 9 18.96 7.95 -10.70
CA LEU A 9 18.65 7.30 -9.43
C LEU A 9 17.17 7.50 -9.04
N ILE A 10 16.67 8.73 -9.14
CA ILE A 10 15.26 9.07 -8.84
C ILE A 10 14.32 8.27 -9.73
N LEU A 11 14.62 8.19 -11.04
CA LEU A 11 13.84 7.46 -12.02
C LEU A 11 13.83 5.94 -11.74
N ILE A 12 14.99 5.38 -11.36
CA ILE A 12 15.09 3.97 -10.96
C ILE A 12 14.24 3.70 -9.72
N LEU A 13 14.30 4.57 -8.69
CA LEU A 13 13.49 4.40 -7.48
C LEU A 13 11.99 4.45 -7.78
N GLN A 14 11.56 5.37 -8.65
CA GLN A 14 10.17 5.44 -9.12
C GLN A 14 9.78 4.17 -9.87
N GLY A 15 10.63 3.68 -10.77
CA GLY A 15 10.40 2.45 -11.52
C GLY A 15 10.27 1.22 -10.62
N ILE A 16 11.12 1.08 -9.60
CA ILE A 16 11.05 0.02 -8.60
C ILE A 16 9.73 0.12 -7.82
N SER A 17 9.38 1.31 -7.32
CA SER A 17 8.14 1.55 -6.59
C SER A 17 6.91 1.09 -7.40
N VAL A 18 6.80 1.54 -8.65
CA VAL A 18 5.69 1.20 -9.55
C VAL A 18 5.65 -0.30 -9.80
N THR A 19 6.80 -0.94 -10.03
CA THR A 19 6.89 -2.39 -10.26
C THR A 19 6.39 -3.18 -9.05
N VAL A 20 6.76 -2.79 -7.83
CA VAL A 20 6.31 -3.44 -6.59
C VAL A 20 4.78 -3.32 -6.43
N ILE A 21 4.21 -2.15 -6.71
CA ILE A 21 2.76 -1.93 -6.63
C ILE A 21 2.03 -2.81 -7.64
N ILE A 22 2.48 -2.80 -8.91
CA ILE A 22 1.90 -3.62 -9.98
C ILE A 22 1.95 -5.10 -9.61
N TYR A 23 3.09 -5.58 -9.11
CA TYR A 23 3.25 -6.97 -8.69
C TYR A 23 2.27 -7.35 -7.57
N GLY A 24 2.13 -6.51 -6.55
CA GLY A 24 1.18 -6.71 -5.45
C GLY A 24 -0.27 -6.75 -5.91
N VAL A 25 -0.65 -5.85 -6.82
CA VAL A 25 -1.99 -5.82 -7.45
C VAL A 25 -2.23 -7.10 -8.23
N LEU A 26 -1.30 -7.50 -9.08
CA LEU A 26 -1.42 -8.69 -9.91
C LEU A 26 -1.61 -9.97 -9.07
N LEU A 27 -0.78 -10.15 -8.04
CA LEU A 27 -0.92 -11.24 -7.05
C LEU A 27 -2.29 -11.26 -6.38
N THR A 28 -2.82 -10.09 -6.05
CA THR A 28 -4.12 -9.97 -5.38
C THR A 28 -5.25 -10.32 -6.32
N ILE A 29 -5.18 -9.90 -7.57
CA ILE A 29 -6.14 -10.28 -8.62
C ILE A 29 -6.15 -11.79 -8.81
N PHE A 30 -4.98 -12.43 -8.94
CA PHE A 30 -4.91 -13.89 -9.06
C PHE A 30 -5.54 -14.62 -7.86
N LYS A 31 -5.30 -14.13 -6.63
CA LYS A 31 -5.93 -14.67 -5.42
C LYS A 31 -7.44 -14.44 -5.40
N PHE A 32 -7.89 -13.28 -5.85
CA PHE A 32 -9.31 -12.93 -5.94
C PHE A 32 -10.06 -13.92 -6.84
N PHE A 33 -9.55 -14.18 -8.04
CA PHE A 33 -10.13 -15.19 -8.93
C PHE A 33 -10.15 -16.58 -8.29
N LYS A 34 -9.06 -17.00 -7.63
CA LYS A 34 -9.03 -18.30 -6.94
C LYS A 34 -10.09 -18.42 -5.83
N ILE A 35 -10.35 -17.34 -5.09
CA ILE A 35 -11.38 -17.30 -4.03
C ILE A 35 -12.79 -17.34 -4.64
N GLU A 36 -13.01 -16.62 -5.74
CA GLU A 36 -14.31 -16.54 -6.40
C GLU A 36 -14.75 -17.92 -6.93
N PHE A 37 -13.85 -18.62 -7.61
CA PHE A 37 -14.07 -19.97 -8.13
C PHE A 37 -14.10 -21.07 -7.06
N SER A 38 -13.68 -20.78 -5.82
CA SER A 38 -13.77 -21.75 -4.73
C SER A 38 -15.21 -21.93 -4.25
N LYS A 39 -15.62 -23.17 -3.96
CA LYS A 39 -16.94 -23.51 -3.38
C LYS A 39 -16.99 -23.36 -1.86
N GLU A 40 -16.12 -22.54 -1.28
CA GLU A 40 -16.08 -22.30 0.17
C GLU A 40 -17.28 -21.48 0.66
N ASN A 41 -17.61 -21.68 1.94
CA ASN A 41 -18.66 -20.93 2.65
C ASN A 41 -18.39 -19.41 2.60
N ARG A 42 -19.46 -18.59 2.56
CA ARG A 42 -19.36 -17.10 2.52
C ARG A 42 -18.39 -16.53 3.57
N ILE A 43 -18.37 -17.10 4.78
CA ILE A 43 -17.52 -16.63 5.88
C ILE A 43 -16.02 -16.84 5.57
N LEU A 44 -15.66 -17.97 4.95
CA LEU A 44 -14.29 -18.27 4.56
C LEU A 44 -13.85 -17.37 3.40
N LYS A 45 -14.73 -17.15 2.41
CA LYS A 45 -14.49 -16.21 1.30
C LYS A 45 -14.19 -14.78 1.80
N VAL A 46 -14.99 -14.27 2.75
CA VAL A 46 -14.77 -12.94 3.34
C VAL A 46 -13.43 -12.87 4.08
N LYS A 47 -13.07 -13.89 4.87
CA LYS A 47 -11.76 -13.94 5.55
C LYS A 47 -10.60 -13.99 4.55
N ALA A 48 -10.70 -14.81 3.49
CA ALA A 48 -9.69 -14.92 2.45
C ALA A 48 -9.53 -13.61 1.65
N LEU A 49 -10.63 -12.92 1.36
CA LEU A 49 -10.64 -11.62 0.68
C LEU A 49 -9.99 -10.55 1.56
N ASN A 50 -10.32 -10.48 2.84
CA ASN A 50 -9.68 -9.56 3.79
C ASN A 50 -8.17 -9.83 3.91
N LYS A 51 -7.76 -11.10 3.92
CA LYS A 51 -6.34 -11.48 3.89
C LYS A 51 -5.66 -11.01 2.60
N ALA A 52 -6.30 -11.17 1.44
CA ALA A 52 -5.79 -10.68 0.17
C ALA A 52 -5.68 -9.14 0.15
N LYS A 53 -6.69 -8.41 0.64
CA LYS A 53 -6.67 -6.95 0.82
C LYS A 53 -5.52 -6.49 1.72
N ASN A 54 -5.25 -7.21 2.81
CA ASN A 54 -4.12 -6.88 3.69
C ASN A 54 -2.77 -7.07 3.01
N PHE A 55 -2.58 -8.17 2.27
CA PHE A 55 -1.37 -8.35 1.47
C PHE A 55 -1.21 -7.24 0.44
N LEU A 56 -2.28 -6.89 -0.28
CA LEU A 56 -2.27 -5.78 -1.24
C LEU A 56 -1.86 -4.47 -0.56
N GLY A 57 -2.47 -4.16 0.59
CA GLY A 57 -2.16 -2.99 1.39
C GLY A 57 -0.68 -2.89 1.76
N SER A 58 -0.04 -4.01 2.11
CA SER A 58 1.40 -4.04 2.38
C SER A 58 2.26 -3.72 1.16
N TYR A 59 1.94 -4.26 -0.02
CA TYR A 59 2.68 -3.96 -1.25
C TYR A 59 2.49 -2.50 -1.70
N ILE A 60 1.27 -1.97 -1.60
CA ILE A 60 0.97 -0.56 -1.90
C ILE A 60 1.75 0.34 -0.93
N LEU A 61 1.75 0.02 0.37
CA LEU A 61 2.45 0.80 1.38
C LEU A 61 3.97 0.81 1.14
N LEU A 62 4.54 -0.34 0.77
CA LEU A 62 5.97 -0.47 0.43
C LEU A 62 6.32 0.35 -0.83
N GLY A 63 5.52 0.26 -1.89
CA GLY A 63 5.74 1.08 -3.08
C GLY A 63 5.67 2.58 -2.75
N LEU A 64 4.71 2.98 -1.92
CA LEU A 64 4.53 4.37 -1.51
C LEU A 64 5.67 4.88 -0.61
N GLU A 65 6.28 4.02 0.24
CA GLU A 65 7.52 4.35 0.97
C GLU A 65 8.64 4.75 0.02
N ILE A 66 8.88 3.93 -0.99
CA ILE A 66 9.92 4.15 -2.00
C ILE A 66 9.63 5.43 -2.79
N LEU A 67 8.36 5.68 -3.12
CA LEU A 67 7.95 6.86 -3.88
C LEU A 67 8.13 8.16 -3.06
N VAL A 68 7.78 8.13 -1.78
CA VAL A 68 8.02 9.23 -0.85
C VAL A 68 9.52 9.50 -0.72
N CYS A 69 10.35 8.47 -0.57
CA CYS A 69 11.82 8.63 -0.54
C CYS A 69 12.36 9.28 -1.81
N SER A 70 11.91 8.83 -2.98
CA SER A 70 12.28 9.42 -4.27
C SER A 70 11.88 10.91 -4.34
N GLY A 71 10.68 11.25 -3.87
CA GLY A 71 10.20 12.63 -3.78
C GLY A 71 11.01 13.52 -2.81
N ILE A 72 11.41 12.98 -1.64
CA ILE A 72 12.30 13.69 -0.70
C ILE A 72 13.63 14.00 -1.37
N ILE A 73 14.25 13.01 -2.02
CA ILE A 73 15.54 13.18 -2.70
C ILE A 73 15.44 14.25 -3.80
N LEU A 74 14.36 14.22 -4.59
CA LEU A 74 14.10 15.24 -5.62
C LEU A 74 13.95 16.65 -5.01
N SER A 75 13.19 16.77 -3.93
CA SER A 75 12.97 18.06 -3.25
C SER A 75 14.24 18.63 -2.60
N ILE A 76 15.16 17.78 -2.13
CA ILE A 76 16.47 18.22 -1.63
C ILE A 76 17.32 18.78 -2.77
N LEU A 77 17.21 18.18 -3.97
CA LEU A 77 18.00 18.56 -5.14
C LEU A 77 17.51 19.84 -5.81
N LYS A 78 16.19 19.98 -5.93
CA LYS A 78 15.52 21.14 -6.52
C LYS A 78 14.41 21.58 -5.57
N PRO A 79 14.73 22.42 -4.56
CA PRO A 79 13.76 22.84 -3.57
C PRO A 79 12.81 23.89 -4.18
N THR A 80 11.72 23.42 -4.80
CA THR A 80 10.60 24.27 -5.22
C THR A 80 9.46 24.12 -4.22
N LEU A 81 8.74 25.22 -3.93
CA LEU A 81 7.52 25.16 -3.10
C LEU A 81 6.50 24.15 -3.63
N TYR A 82 6.40 24.01 -4.95
CA TYR A 82 5.54 23.03 -5.61
C TYR A 82 5.93 21.58 -5.26
N ASP A 83 7.23 21.26 -5.31
CA ASP A 83 7.74 19.91 -5.02
C ASP A 83 7.55 19.54 -3.54
N ILE A 84 7.77 20.50 -2.64
CA ILE A 84 7.53 20.35 -1.20
C ILE A 84 6.05 20.10 -0.92
N LEU A 85 5.15 20.81 -1.59
CA LEU A 85 3.70 20.63 -1.44
C LEU A 85 3.24 19.26 -1.96
N LEU A 86 3.74 18.83 -3.11
CA LEU A 86 3.43 17.51 -3.70
C LEU A 86 3.87 16.37 -2.77
N LEU A 87 5.09 16.52 -2.21
CA LEU A 87 5.62 15.58 -1.24
C LEU A 87 4.77 15.55 0.03
N GLY A 88 4.43 16.71 0.60
CA GLY A 88 3.57 16.82 1.78
C GLY A 88 2.19 16.17 1.57
N SER A 89 1.56 16.40 0.42
CA SER A 89 0.29 15.78 0.04
C SER A 89 0.39 14.25 -0.04
N THR A 90 1.47 13.73 -0.65
CA THR A 90 1.69 12.29 -0.79
C THR A 90 1.89 11.62 0.58
N VAL A 91 2.62 12.25 1.50
CA VAL A 91 2.80 11.77 2.88
C VAL A 91 1.49 11.81 3.68
N ALA A 92 0.67 12.86 3.49
CA ALA A 92 -0.64 12.95 4.12
C ALA A 92 -1.58 11.83 3.65
N LEU A 93 -1.68 11.60 2.33
CA LEU A 93 -2.47 10.52 1.74
C LEU A 93 -2.07 9.15 2.30
N ARG A 94 -0.76 8.89 2.40
CA ARG A 94 -0.23 7.67 3.00
C ARG A 94 -0.72 7.46 4.42
N THR A 95 -0.69 8.52 5.23
CA THR A 95 -1.14 8.49 6.62
C THR A 95 -2.64 8.17 6.70
N VAL A 96 -3.45 8.82 5.87
CA VAL A 96 -4.90 8.60 5.80
C VAL A 96 -5.21 7.15 5.41
N ILE A 97 -4.61 6.64 4.33
CA ILE A 97 -4.84 5.26 3.85
C ILE A 97 -4.40 4.24 4.92
N SER A 98 -3.22 4.42 5.51
CA SER A 98 -2.71 3.53 6.56
C SER A 98 -3.61 3.54 7.80
N TYR A 99 -4.14 4.70 8.18
CA TYR A 99 -5.07 4.86 9.28
C TYR A 99 -6.40 4.13 9.01
N PHE A 100 -7.02 4.31 7.84
CA PHE A 100 -8.25 3.61 7.46
C PHE A 100 -8.07 2.10 7.46
N LEU A 101 -6.95 1.60 6.91
CA LEU A 101 -6.67 0.17 6.87
C LEU A 101 -6.52 -0.42 8.28
N LYS A 102 -5.77 0.23 9.18
CA LYS A 102 -5.65 -0.19 10.58
C LYS A 102 -6.99 -0.15 11.31
N LYS A 103 -7.82 0.85 11.03
CA LYS A 103 -9.16 1.00 11.61
C LYS A 103 -10.10 -0.13 11.20
N GLU A 104 -10.18 -0.45 9.90
CA GLU A 104 -11.01 -1.57 9.39
C GLU A 104 -10.60 -2.91 10.02
N LEU A 105 -9.30 -3.12 10.21
CA LEU A 105 -8.77 -4.35 10.81
C LEU A 105 -9.08 -4.45 12.30
N LYS A 106 -8.94 -3.35 13.05
CA LYS A 106 -9.29 -3.33 14.48
C LYS A 106 -10.77 -3.60 14.69
N SER A 107 -11.64 -3.03 13.84
CA SER A 107 -13.08 -3.28 13.90
C SER A 107 -13.45 -4.74 13.58
N SER A 108 -12.74 -5.40 12.67
CA SER A 108 -13.00 -6.81 12.33
C SER A 108 -12.57 -7.77 13.45
N ASN A 109 -11.48 -7.47 14.17
CA ASN A 109 -10.99 -8.29 15.29
C ASN A 109 -11.74 -8.04 16.60
N ALA A 110 -12.27 -6.84 16.84
CA ALA A 110 -13.07 -6.56 18.04
C ALA A 110 -14.37 -7.38 18.07
N ASN A 111 -15.00 -7.58 16.91
CA ASN A 111 -16.24 -8.35 16.79
C ASN A 111 -16.06 -9.89 16.92
N SER A 112 -14.84 -10.42 16.80
CA SER A 112 -14.59 -11.85 17.04
C SER A 112 -14.42 -12.18 18.54
N ASN A 113 -13.91 -11.25 19.35
CA ASN A 113 -13.71 -11.48 20.78
C ASN A 113 -15.03 -11.44 21.58
N LEU A 114 -16.01 -10.63 21.16
CA LEU A 114 -17.34 -10.58 21.78
C LEU A 114 -18.17 -11.88 21.59
N LYS A 115 -17.79 -12.72 20.62
CA LYS A 115 -18.44 -14.02 20.35
C LYS A 115 -17.85 -15.18 21.14
N GLU A 116 -16.61 -15.09 21.63
CA GLU A 116 -16.01 -16.12 22.50
C GLU A 116 -16.32 -15.88 23.98
N GLU A 117 -16.62 -14.65 24.40
CA GLU A 117 -16.98 -14.34 25.79
C GLU A 117 -18.46 -14.63 26.12
N ASN A 118 -19.32 -14.80 25.10
CA ASN A 118 -20.76 -15.09 25.25
C ASN A 118 -21.15 -16.51 24.79
N SER A 119 -20.19 -17.43 24.65
CA SER A 119 -20.43 -18.85 24.38
C SER A 119 -19.77 -19.73 25.44
#